data_AF-A0A4U0WSB1-F1
#
_entry.id   AF-A0A4U0WSB1-F1
#
_cell.length_a   1.000
_cell.length_b   1.000
_cell.length_c   1.000
_cell.angle_alpha   90.00
_cell.angle_beta   90.00
_cell.angle_gamma   90.00
#
_symmetry.space_group_name_H-M   'P 1'
#
loop_
_entity.id
_entity.type
_entity.pdbx_description
1 polymer ?
#
loop_
_entity_poly.entity_id
_entity_poly.type
_entity_poly.pdbx_seq_one_letter_code
_entity_poly.pdbx_strand_id
1 'polypeptide(L)'
;MSSLLTTLGLRASSPLTPTPNLAASYILTHFVFAYFVLSSRTPKQILGIDHNVSPREDLANYGEAAVRSGKITQKQLEALRRLESASANSVENFTLFVGAMLFALVAGLPATEVNGTGLVYTVARVGYAAAYVFVDKPRLSRARGVMWWVGNFACLSLLWIGGRAINSKVAGA
;
A
#
# COMPACT_ATOMS: atom_id res chain seq x y z
N MET A 1 -25.19 -0.41 16.66
CA MET A 1 -23.85 -0.23 16.04
C MET A 1 -23.56 -1.40 15.12
N SER A 2 -22.93 -1.18 13.96
CA SER A 2 -22.55 -2.28 13.05
C SER A 2 -21.43 -3.13 13.66
N SER A 3 -21.44 -4.44 13.41
CA SER A 3 -20.36 -5.33 13.86
C SER A 3 -19.04 -5.02 13.12
N LEU A 4 -17.88 -5.30 13.73
CA LEU A 4 -16.58 -5.13 13.07
C LEU A 4 -16.50 -5.90 11.74
N LEU A 5 -17.03 -7.13 11.71
CA LEU A 5 -17.03 -7.95 10.50
C LEU A 5 -17.90 -7.32 9.39
N THR A 6 -19.03 -6.72 9.73
CA THR A 6 -19.86 -5.96 8.79
C THR A 6 -19.14 -4.69 8.31
N THR A 7 -18.53 -3.96 9.25
CA THR A 7 -17.75 -2.75 8.94
C THR A 7 -16.57 -3.04 8.02
N LEU A 8 -15.93 -4.19 8.14
CA LEU A 8 -14.85 -4.63 7.26
C LEU A 8 -15.34 -5.24 5.93
N GLY A 9 -16.65 -5.27 5.68
CA GLY A 9 -17.21 -5.88 4.46
C GLY A 9 -17.17 -7.42 4.44
N LEU A 10 -16.86 -8.07 5.56
CA LEU A 10 -16.77 -9.53 5.68
C LEU A 10 -18.12 -10.20 5.99
N ARG A 11 -19.16 -9.41 6.27
CA ARG A 11 -20.55 -9.86 6.49
C ARG A 11 -21.53 -8.88 5.85
N ALA A 12 -22.71 -9.38 5.47
CA ALA A 12 -23.79 -8.56 4.92
C ALA A 12 -24.23 -7.46 5.90
N SER A 13 -24.55 -6.28 5.37
CA SER A 13 -25.08 -5.15 6.12
C SER A 13 -26.59 -5.29 6.35
N SER A 14 -27.05 -4.91 7.54
CA SER A 14 -28.49 -4.77 7.82
C SER A 14 -28.97 -3.36 7.44
N PRO A 15 -30.16 -3.21 6.82
CA PRO A 15 -30.75 -1.92 6.49
C PRO A 15 -30.98 -1.02 7.73
N LEU A 16 -31.14 -1.64 8.90
CA LEU A 16 -31.41 -0.94 10.17
C LEU A 16 -30.13 -0.41 10.84
N THR A 17 -28.95 -0.79 10.36
CA THR A 17 -27.66 -0.36 10.92
C THR A 17 -26.75 0.16 9.80
N PRO A 18 -26.68 1.49 9.60
CA PRO A 18 -25.79 2.09 8.62
C PRO A 18 -24.35 1.63 8.84
N THR A 19 -23.69 1.17 7.77
CA THR A 19 -22.28 0.77 7.81
C THR A 19 -21.42 1.99 7.48
N PRO A 20 -20.47 2.38 8.34
CA PRO A 20 -19.62 3.53 8.06
C PRO A 20 -18.71 3.25 6.86
N ASN A 21 -18.44 4.27 6.06
CA ASN A 21 -17.49 4.16 4.95
C ASN A 21 -16.07 4.50 5.45
N LEU A 22 -15.10 3.63 5.18
CA LEU A 22 -13.72 3.75 5.68
C LEU A 22 -12.72 4.25 4.62
N ALA A 23 -13.17 4.71 3.45
CA ALA A 23 -12.28 5.14 2.36
C ALA A 23 -11.24 6.18 2.82
N ALA A 24 -11.66 7.21 3.55
CA ALA A 24 -10.75 8.25 4.05
C ALA A 24 -9.70 7.68 5.01
N SER A 25 -10.11 6.79 5.93
CA SER A 25 -9.21 6.11 6.87
C SER A 25 -8.20 5.25 6.14
N TYR A 26 -8.62 4.53 5.09
CA TYR A 26 -7.70 3.75 4.27
C TYR A 26 -6.72 4.63 3.50
N ILE A 27 -7.18 5.72 2.88
CA ILE A 27 -6.30 6.66 2.16
C ILE A 27 -5.24 7.23 3.12
N LEU A 28 -5.65 7.70 4.31
CA LEU A 28 -4.73 8.21 5.30
C LEU A 28 -3.74 7.14 5.78
N THR A 29 -4.22 5.93 6.05
CA THR A 29 -3.37 4.81 6.49
C THR A 29 -2.31 4.49 5.45
N HIS A 30 -2.68 4.43 4.16
CA HIS A 30 -1.73 4.11 3.09
C HIS A 30 -0.79 5.27 2.76
N PHE A 31 -1.20 6.52 2.98
CA PHE A 31 -0.29 7.66 2.95
C PHE A 31 0.78 7.52 4.05
N VAL A 32 0.35 7.30 5.30
CA VAL A 32 1.30 7.10 6.42
C VAL A 32 2.22 5.91 6.15
N PHE A 33 1.66 4.80 5.65
CA PHE A 33 2.42 3.60 5.36
C PHE A 33 3.49 3.82 4.27
N ALA A 34 3.12 4.41 3.13
CA ALA A 34 4.03 4.59 2.00
C ALA A 34 5.12 5.65 2.28
N TYR A 35 4.74 6.78 2.88
CA TYR A 35 5.62 7.94 3.02
C TYR A 35 6.40 7.97 4.34
N PHE A 36 5.92 7.31 5.39
CA PHE A 36 6.59 7.30 6.70
C PHE A 36 7.08 5.91 7.08
N VAL A 37 6.21 4.90 7.10
CA VAL A 37 6.59 3.55 7.59
C VAL A 37 7.63 2.89 6.69
N LEU A 38 7.43 2.96 5.37
CA LEU A 38 8.38 2.39 4.40
C LEU A 38 9.53 3.32 4.03
N SER A 39 9.61 4.51 4.64
CA SER A 39 10.68 5.45 4.32
C SER A 39 12.05 4.86 4.66
N SER A 40 12.93 4.78 3.66
CA SER A 40 14.33 4.38 3.88
C SER A 40 15.13 5.44 4.63
N ARG A 41 14.59 6.66 4.76
CA ARG A 41 15.28 7.79 5.36
C ARG A 41 15.56 7.58 6.84
N THR A 42 14.57 7.16 7.62
CA THR A 42 14.75 6.97 9.08
C THR A 42 15.84 5.95 9.39
N PRO A 43 15.89 4.76 8.75
CA PRO A 43 17.03 3.86 8.90
C PRO A 43 18.37 4.46 8.49
N LYS A 44 18.44 5.24 7.40
CA LYS A 44 19.67 5.92 6.99
C LYS A 44 20.15 6.93 8.03
N GLN A 45 19.23 7.66 8.66
CA GLN A 45 19.55 8.57 9.76
C GLN A 45 20.09 7.84 10.98
N ILE A 46 19.44 6.73 11.38
CA ILE A 46 19.90 5.90 12.51
C ILE A 46 21.30 5.33 12.25
N LEU A 47 21.59 4.93 11.02
CA LEU A 47 22.90 4.41 10.62
C LEU A 47 23.92 5.52 10.30
N GLY A 48 23.51 6.79 10.41
CA GLY A 48 24.35 7.96 10.16
C GLY A 48 24.82 8.10 8.70
N ILE A 49 24.10 7.56 7.73
CA ILE A 49 24.44 7.61 6.30
C ILE A 49 23.48 8.47 5.46
N ASP A 50 22.56 9.21 6.11
CA ASP A 50 21.72 10.24 5.46
C ASP A 50 22.53 11.52 5.30
N HIS A 51 22.89 11.88 4.05
CA HIS A 51 23.64 13.12 3.78
C HIS A 51 22.75 14.33 3.58
N ASN A 52 21.42 14.15 3.54
CA ASN A 52 20.39 15.19 3.39
C ASN A 52 20.45 16.06 2.11
N VAL A 53 21.55 16.04 1.34
CA VAL A 53 21.69 16.80 0.08
C VAL A 53 20.83 16.19 -1.03
N SER A 54 20.97 14.88 -1.26
CA SER A 54 20.08 14.10 -2.13
C SER A 54 19.84 12.74 -1.47
N PRO A 55 18.88 12.65 -0.51
CA PRO A 55 18.68 11.43 0.26
C PRO A 55 18.40 10.21 -0.61
N ARG A 56 17.77 10.39 -1.78
CA ARG A 56 17.46 9.28 -2.71
C ARG A 56 18.70 8.69 -3.36
N GLU A 57 19.81 9.42 -3.40
CA GLU A 57 21.06 8.97 -4.00
C GLU A 57 22.06 8.43 -2.97
N ASP A 58 21.77 8.55 -1.66
CA ASP A 58 22.71 8.20 -0.60
C ASP A 58 23.27 6.78 -0.75
N LEU A 59 22.42 5.80 -1.02
CA LEU A 59 22.84 4.40 -1.14
C LEU A 59 23.63 4.14 -2.43
N ALA A 60 23.35 4.87 -3.50
CA ALA A 60 24.04 4.75 -4.78
C ALA A 60 25.45 5.35 -4.69
N ASN A 61 25.57 6.54 -4.10
CA ASN A 61 26.82 7.29 -4.06
C ASN A 61 27.73 6.88 -2.90
N TYR A 62 27.16 6.55 -1.74
CA TYR A 62 27.93 6.36 -0.50
C TYR A 62 27.78 4.97 0.14
N GLY A 63 26.82 4.15 -0.31
CA GLY A 63 26.51 2.85 0.30
C GLY A 63 27.71 1.89 0.34
N GLU A 64 28.37 1.69 -0.79
CA GLU A 64 29.55 0.79 -0.88
C GLU A 64 30.74 1.33 -0.07
N ALA A 65 30.92 2.66 -0.01
CA ALA A 65 31.95 3.28 0.80
C ALA A 65 31.70 3.07 2.30
N ALA A 66 30.44 3.18 2.74
CA ALA A 66 30.03 2.91 4.12
C ALA A 66 30.22 1.43 4.53
N VAL A 67 30.07 0.49 3.59
CA VAL A 67 30.41 -0.93 3.82
C VAL A 67 31.93 -1.10 3.97
N ARG A 68 32.72 -0.54 3.04
CA ARG A 68 34.19 -0.64 3.08
C ARG A 68 34.80 0.00 4.34
N SER A 69 34.21 1.08 4.83
CA SER A 69 34.65 1.75 6.06
C SER A 69 34.18 1.03 7.34
N GLY A 70 33.41 -0.06 7.23
CA GLY A 70 32.85 -0.79 8.36
C GLY A 70 31.69 -0.07 9.07
N LYS A 71 31.15 1.00 8.49
CA LYS A 71 30.05 1.78 9.11
C LYS A 71 28.71 1.03 9.06
N ILE A 72 28.48 0.27 7.98
CA ILE A 72 27.35 -0.65 7.85
C ILE A 72 27.84 -1.99 7.29
N THR A 73 27.08 -3.05 7.51
CA THR A 73 27.31 -4.36 6.89
C THR A 73 26.73 -4.40 5.48
N GLN A 74 27.24 -5.31 4.64
CA GLN A 74 26.66 -5.59 3.33
C GLN A 74 25.16 -5.95 3.42
N LYS A 75 24.79 -6.74 4.42
CA LYS A 75 23.39 -7.12 4.69
C LYS A 75 22.50 -5.92 4.98
N GLN A 76 23.00 -4.93 5.74
CA GLN A 76 22.28 -3.68 6.00
C GLN A 76 22.11 -2.86 4.72
N LEU A 77 23.16 -2.72 3.91
CA LEU A 77 23.08 -2.02 2.62
C LEU A 77 22.01 -2.63 1.71
N GLU A 78 22.00 -3.96 1.57
CA GLU A 78 21.01 -4.66 0.76
C GLU A 78 19.58 -4.52 1.31
N ALA A 79 19.41 -4.54 2.63
CA ALA A 79 18.11 -4.30 3.26
C ALA A 79 17.60 -2.88 3.00
N LEU A 80 18.48 -1.88 3.06
CA LEU A 80 18.13 -0.49 2.74
C LEU A 80 17.76 -0.32 1.27
N ARG A 81 18.49 -0.94 0.33
CA ARG A 81 18.15 -0.94 -1.11
C ARG A 81 16.77 -1.57 -1.34
N ARG A 82 16.46 -2.67 -0.66
CA ARG A 82 15.15 -3.31 -0.71
C ARG A 82 14.05 -2.39 -0.16
N LEU A 83 14.31 -1.71 0.97
CA LEU A 83 13.37 -0.75 1.55
C LEU A 83 13.11 0.45 0.63
N GLU A 84 14.15 0.99 -0.04
CA GLU A 84 13.98 2.06 -1.04
C GLU A 84 13.07 1.64 -2.19
N SER A 85 13.26 0.42 -2.69
CA SER A 85 12.40 -0.11 -3.74
C SER A 85 10.96 -0.35 -3.26
N ALA A 86 10.77 -0.83 -2.02
CA ALA A 86 9.45 -1.04 -1.43
C ALA A 86 8.70 0.29 -1.20
N SER A 87 9.43 1.33 -0.78
CA SER A 87 8.92 2.69 -0.62
C SER A 87 8.48 3.28 -1.96
N ALA A 88 9.36 3.25 -2.97
CA ALA A 88 9.07 3.74 -4.31
C ALA A 88 7.82 3.09 -4.89
N ASN A 89 7.73 1.75 -4.83
CA ASN A 89 6.55 1.03 -5.31
C ASN A 89 5.27 1.42 -4.58
N SER A 90 5.34 1.68 -3.27
CA SER A 90 4.16 2.06 -2.48
C SER A 90 3.71 3.49 -2.80
N VAL A 91 4.64 4.40 -3.04
CA VAL A 91 4.34 5.76 -3.49
C VAL A 91 3.72 5.77 -4.89
N GLU A 92 4.28 5.00 -5.84
CA GLU A 92 3.74 4.87 -7.20
C GLU A 92 2.32 4.29 -7.22
N ASN A 93 2.07 3.28 -6.39
CA ASN A 93 0.77 2.61 -6.34
C ASN A 93 -0.30 3.43 -5.59
N PHE A 94 0.12 4.33 -4.70
CA PHE A 94 -0.78 5.13 -3.88
C PHE A 94 -1.79 5.94 -4.70
N THR A 95 -1.37 6.52 -5.83
CA THR A 95 -2.26 7.31 -6.70
C THR A 95 -3.38 6.46 -7.29
N LEU A 96 -3.07 5.24 -7.75
CA LEU A 96 -4.09 4.31 -8.24
C LEU A 96 -5.10 3.95 -7.15
N PHE A 97 -4.62 3.72 -5.92
CA PHE A 97 -5.46 3.39 -4.78
C PHE A 97 -6.41 4.54 -4.41
N VAL A 98 -5.88 5.77 -4.31
CA VAL A 98 -6.68 6.98 -4.05
C VAL A 98 -7.72 7.16 -5.15
N GLY A 99 -7.32 7.04 -6.41
CA GLY A 99 -8.23 7.14 -7.55
C GLY A 99 -9.37 6.13 -7.49
N ALA A 100 -9.06 4.86 -7.23
CA ALA A 100 -10.06 3.80 -7.12
C ALA A 100 -11.03 4.03 -5.95
N MET A 101 -10.53 4.46 -4.79
CA MET A 101 -11.36 4.76 -3.61
C MET A 101 -12.30 5.95 -3.87
N LEU A 102 -11.77 7.06 -4.37
CA LEU A 102 -12.59 8.24 -4.68
C LEU A 102 -13.62 7.94 -5.78
N PHE A 103 -13.23 7.19 -6.81
CA PHE A 103 -14.15 6.78 -7.87
C PHE A 103 -15.28 5.90 -7.33
N ALA A 104 -14.99 4.97 -6.43
CA ALA A 104 -16.01 4.16 -5.76
C ALA A 104 -17.01 5.01 -4.95
N LEU A 105 -16.54 6.06 -4.28
CA LEU A 105 -17.41 7.02 -3.57
C LEU A 105 -18.30 7.79 -4.53
N VAL A 106 -17.74 8.33 -5.62
CA VAL A 106 -18.49 9.09 -6.65
C VAL A 106 -19.50 8.20 -7.36
N ALA A 107 -19.14 6.96 -7.67
CA ALA A 107 -20.05 5.96 -8.23
C ALA A 107 -21.17 5.56 -7.27
N GLY A 108 -21.07 5.90 -5.99
CA GLY A 108 -22.03 5.57 -4.95
C GLY A 108 -22.07 4.08 -4.63
N LEU A 109 -20.91 3.41 -4.63
CA LEU A 109 -20.83 2.01 -4.24
C LEU A 109 -21.17 1.82 -2.75
N PRO A 110 -21.75 0.66 -2.35
CA PRO A 110 -22.03 0.37 -0.95
C PRO A 110 -20.78 0.42 -0.07
N ALA A 111 -20.91 0.91 1.16
CA ALA A 111 -19.80 1.00 2.11
C ALA A 111 -19.12 -0.35 2.36
N THR A 112 -19.87 -1.46 2.35
CA THR A 112 -19.32 -2.82 2.51
C THR A 112 -18.35 -3.19 1.40
N GLU A 113 -18.62 -2.80 0.15
CA GLU A 113 -17.74 -3.06 -1.00
C GLU A 113 -16.46 -2.23 -0.93
N VAL A 114 -16.59 -0.95 -0.61
CA VAL A 114 -15.47 -0.03 -0.40
C VAL A 114 -14.57 -0.55 0.72
N ASN A 115 -15.16 -0.92 1.87
CA ASN A 115 -14.41 -1.35 3.03
C ASN A 115 -13.76 -2.71 2.83
N GLY A 116 -14.47 -3.68 2.25
CA GLY A 116 -13.92 -5.00 1.95
C GLY A 116 -12.75 -4.91 0.98
N THR A 117 -12.87 -4.10 -0.07
CA THR A 117 -11.79 -3.92 -1.03
C THR A 117 -10.61 -3.16 -0.44
N GLY A 118 -10.86 -2.15 0.40
CA GLY A 118 -9.83 -1.46 1.17
C GLY A 118 -9.07 -2.38 2.12
N LEU A 119 -9.75 -3.33 2.75
CA LEU A 119 -9.12 -4.35 3.58
C LEU A 119 -8.23 -5.28 2.75
N VAL A 120 -8.72 -5.80 1.63
CA VAL A 120 -7.94 -6.67 0.72
C VAL A 120 -6.69 -5.96 0.24
N TYR A 121 -6.82 -4.71 -0.21
CA TYR A 121 -5.69 -3.88 -0.60
C TYR A 121 -4.69 -3.74 0.56
N THR A 122 -5.18 -3.43 1.76
CA THR A 122 -4.33 -3.23 2.95
C THR A 122 -3.52 -4.48 3.29
N VAL A 123 -4.18 -5.64 3.36
CA VAL A 123 -3.50 -6.91 3.64
C VAL A 123 -2.46 -7.22 2.56
N ALA A 124 -2.81 -7.01 1.29
CA ALA A 124 -1.90 -7.22 0.16
C ALA A 124 -0.67 -6.29 0.23
N ARG A 125 -0.84 -5.01 0.55
CA ARG A 125 0.28 -4.05 0.63
C ARG A 125 1.19 -4.31 1.83
N VAL A 126 0.63 -4.67 2.99
CA VAL A 126 1.42 -5.05 4.17
C VAL A 126 2.21 -6.33 3.88
N GLY A 127 1.56 -7.35 3.31
CA GLY A 127 2.20 -8.59 2.90
C GLY A 127 3.29 -8.39 1.84
N TYR A 128 3.02 -7.54 0.85
CA TYR A 128 4.00 -7.14 -0.17
C TYR A 128 5.25 -6.51 0.46
N ALA A 129 5.07 -5.53 1.35
CA ALA A 129 6.18 -4.84 1.98
C ALA A 129 6.99 -5.75 2.90
N ALA A 130 6.33 -6.58 3.70
CA ALA A 130 7.00 -7.57 4.55
C ALA A 130 7.82 -8.56 3.71
N ALA A 131 7.24 -9.07 2.62
CA ALA A 131 7.95 -9.92 1.67
C ALA A 131 9.14 -9.18 1.03
N TYR A 132 9.01 -7.88 0.74
CA TYR A 132 10.09 -7.10 0.14
C TYR A 132 11.28 -6.93 1.10
N VAL A 133 11.01 -6.60 2.37
CA VAL A 133 12.04 -6.22 3.33
C VAL A 133 12.75 -7.45 3.91
N PHE A 134 11.97 -8.47 4.30
CA PHE A 134 12.48 -9.59 5.11
C PHE A 134 12.83 -10.85 4.33
N VAL A 135 12.43 -10.96 3.05
CA VAL A 135 12.70 -12.15 2.24
C VAL A 135 13.89 -11.90 1.33
N ASP A 136 14.98 -12.61 1.59
CA ASP A 136 16.21 -12.63 0.79
C ASP A 136 16.29 -13.82 -0.18
N LYS A 137 15.43 -14.84 -0.02
CA LYS A 137 15.43 -16.06 -0.84
C LYS A 137 14.65 -15.88 -2.16
N PRO A 138 15.25 -16.20 -3.33
CA PRO A 138 14.61 -16.05 -4.65
C PRO A 138 13.28 -16.79 -4.85
N ARG A 139 13.06 -17.93 -4.17
CA ARG A 139 11.80 -18.68 -4.29
C ARG A 139 10.65 -18.01 -3.54
N LEU A 140 10.95 -17.41 -2.39
CA LEU A 140 9.98 -16.72 -1.55
C LEU A 140 9.68 -15.29 -2.08
N SER A 141 10.57 -14.70 -2.88
CA SER A 141 10.33 -13.41 -3.53
C SER A 141 9.19 -13.43 -4.56
N ARG A 142 8.74 -14.62 -5.01
CA ARG A 142 7.53 -14.75 -5.85
C ARG A 142 6.25 -14.31 -5.12
N ALA A 143 6.20 -14.47 -3.78
CA ALA A 143 5.08 -14.04 -2.97
C ALA A 143 4.85 -12.51 -3.09
N ARG A 144 5.94 -11.74 -3.24
CA ARG A 144 5.87 -10.30 -3.54
C ARG A 144 5.06 -10.02 -4.79
N GLY A 145 5.33 -10.74 -5.88
CA GLY A 145 4.62 -10.54 -7.16
C GLY A 145 3.12 -10.84 -7.03
N VAL A 146 2.77 -11.92 -6.31
CA VAL A 146 1.37 -12.27 -6.04
C VAL A 146 0.67 -11.19 -5.23
N MET A 147 1.24 -10.76 -4.10
CA MET A 147 0.68 -9.70 -3.26
C MET A 147 0.54 -8.37 -4.01
N TRP A 148 1.51 -8.07 -4.87
CA TRP A 148 1.43 -6.89 -5.75
C TRP A 148 0.22 -6.96 -6.67
N TRP A 149 0.02 -8.08 -7.37
CA TRP A 149 -1.14 -8.25 -8.26
C TRP A 149 -2.46 -8.21 -7.50
N VAL A 150 -2.56 -8.84 -6.32
CA VAL A 150 -3.77 -8.79 -5.49
C VAL A 150 -4.15 -7.34 -5.14
N GLY A 151 -3.19 -6.51 -4.73
CA GLY A 151 -3.45 -5.10 -4.44
C GLY A 151 -3.90 -4.30 -5.68
N ASN A 152 -3.26 -4.54 -6.83
CA ASN A 152 -3.67 -3.88 -8.07
C ASN A 152 -5.06 -4.32 -8.53
N PHE A 153 -5.37 -5.62 -8.46
CA PHE A 153 -6.69 -6.13 -8.83
C PHE A 153 -7.79 -5.62 -7.91
N ALA A 154 -7.51 -5.39 -6.62
CA ALA A 154 -8.45 -4.72 -5.72
C ALA A 154 -8.81 -3.29 -6.20
N CYS A 155 -7.82 -2.53 -6.68
CA CYS A 155 -8.10 -1.20 -7.24
C CYS A 155 -8.86 -1.28 -8.57
N LEU A 156 -8.41 -2.17 -9.46
CA LEU A 156 -9.05 -2.38 -10.77
C LEU A 156 -10.49 -2.88 -10.65
N SER A 157 -10.80 -3.71 -9.64
CA SER A 157 -12.15 -4.19 -9.38
C SER A 157 -13.08 -3.06 -8.93
N LEU A 158 -12.61 -2.14 -8.07
CA LEU A 158 -13.40 -0.95 -7.69
C LEU A 158 -13.70 -0.05 -8.88
N LEU A 159 -12.71 0.18 -9.75
CA LEU A 159 -12.91 0.96 -10.98
C LEU A 159 -13.93 0.28 -11.90
N TRP A 160 -13.81 -1.03 -12.10
CA TRP A 160 -14.73 -1.80 -12.94
C TRP A 160 -16.17 -1.78 -12.41
N ILE A 161 -16.35 -2.11 -11.12
CA ILE A 161 -17.68 -2.19 -10.49
C ILE A 161 -18.30 -0.78 -10.40
N GLY A 162 -17.49 0.24 -10.10
CA GLY A 162 -17.93 1.64 -10.09
C GLY A 162 -18.42 2.09 -11.47
N GLY A 163 -17.69 1.75 -12.54
CA GLY A 163 -18.08 2.08 -13.91
C GLY A 163 -19.41 1.44 -14.30
N ARG A 164 -19.60 0.16 -13.93
CA ARG A 164 -20.88 -0.53 -14.12
C ARG A 164 -22.03 0.15 -13.36
N ALA A 165 -21.79 0.55 -12.12
CA ALA A 165 -22.80 1.20 -11.28
C ALA A 165 -23.23 2.57 -11.83
N ILE A 166 -22.30 3.34 -12.39
CA ILE A 166 -22.61 4.61 -13.08
C ILE A 166 -23.45 4.34 -14.33
N ASN A 167 -23.03 3.40 -15.18
CA ASN A 167 -23.75 3.09 -16.41
C ASN A 167 -25.17 2.58 -16.16
N SER A 168 -25.40 1.79 -15.11
CA SER A 168 -26.75 1.33 -14.76
C SER A 168 -27.65 2.47 -14.28
N LYS A 169 -27.09 3.50 -13.63
CA LYS A 169 -27.86 4.69 -13.22
C LYS A 169 -28.28 5.52 -14.42
N VAL A 170 -27.39 5.66 -15.41
CA VAL A 170 -27.67 6.40 -16.65
C VAL A 170 -28.70 5.69 -17.51
N ALA A 171 -28.65 4.35 -17.60
CA ALA A 171 -29.61 3.57 -18.41
C ALA A 171 -31.02 3.50 -17.82
N GLY A 172 -31.21 3.87 -16.55
CA GLY A 172 -32.50 3.87 -15.86
C GLY A 172 -33.12 5.26 -15.64
N ALA A 173 -32.49 6.31 -16.16
CA ALA A 173 -32.97 7.69 -16.15
C ALA A 173 -33.56 8.08 -17.51
#